data_AF-A0A162MSQ7-F1
#
_entry.id   AF-A0A162MSQ7-F1
#
_cell.length_a   1.000
_cell.length_b   1.000
_cell.length_c   1.000
_cell.angle_alpha   90.00
_cell.angle_beta   90.00
_cell.angle_gamma   90.00
#
_symmetry.space_group_name_H-M   'P 1'
#
loop_
_entity.id
_entity.type
_entity.pdbx_description
1 polymer ?
#
loop_
_entity_poly.entity_id
_entity_poly.type
_entity_poly.pdbx_seq_one_letter_code
_entity_poly.pdbx_strand_id
1 'polypeptide(L)'
;MSFVKTLANASVLLKTAPIQKRAFASAVETAPKAFPTTIQAFLREFKTNEPVSIIDLDKTVFGAPIRRDILHRVVVWQRDAMRQGTSSTKGRADVRGSGKKIAPQKGRGKARQGDGKAPHMTGGGIAFGPKPRDHSTELPRKVQELGLRVALSAKYAQDQLIVVETLQDLPTPKTRELKQILDTTYGSPRTLVII
;
A
#
# COMPACT_ATOMS: atom_id res chain seq x y z
N MET A 1 -17.36 -82.94 27.99
CA MET A 1 -16.06 -83.49 27.51
C MET A 1 -16.04 -83.24 26.01
N SER A 2 -15.10 -82.57 25.35
CA SER A 2 -13.74 -82.14 25.68
C SER A 2 -13.30 -81.08 24.64
N PHE A 3 -12.65 -80.02 25.13
CA PHE A 3 -11.44 -79.39 24.57
C PHE A 3 -11.37 -78.93 23.10
N VAL A 4 -11.40 -77.60 22.94
CA VAL A 4 -10.38 -76.72 22.31
C VAL A 4 -9.43 -77.33 21.26
N LYS A 5 -9.42 -76.77 20.05
CA LYS A 5 -8.27 -76.63 19.12
C LYS A 5 -8.53 -75.45 18.16
N THR A 6 -7.93 -74.28 18.40
CA THR A 6 -6.70 -73.73 17.78
C THR A 6 -6.83 -73.22 16.33
N LEU A 7 -6.83 -71.88 16.22
CA LEU A 7 -6.05 -71.01 15.34
C LEU A 7 -5.64 -71.54 13.95
N ALA A 8 -6.22 -70.92 12.91
CA ALA A 8 -5.62 -70.85 11.57
C ALA A 8 -5.55 -69.37 11.14
N ASN A 9 -4.37 -68.78 11.32
CA ASN A 9 -3.95 -67.57 10.62
C ASN A 9 -3.69 -67.93 9.16
N ALA A 10 -4.50 -67.39 8.25
CA ALA A 10 -4.15 -67.27 6.85
C ALA A 10 -4.45 -65.83 6.41
N SER A 11 -3.44 -64.97 6.55
CA SER A 11 -3.41 -63.62 6.02
C SER A 11 -3.52 -63.65 4.49
N VAL A 12 -4.72 -63.42 3.97
CA VAL A 12 -4.96 -63.24 2.54
C VAL A 12 -4.46 -61.87 2.12
N LEU A 13 -3.44 -61.89 1.26
CA LEU A 13 -2.86 -60.74 0.56
C LEU A 13 -3.91 -60.05 -0.31
N LEU A 14 -4.57 -59.02 0.21
CA LEU A 14 -5.28 -58.03 -0.61
C LEU A 14 -4.25 -57.08 -1.24
N LYS A 15 -3.76 -57.44 -2.43
CA LYS A 15 -3.09 -56.52 -3.35
C LYS A 15 -4.13 -55.48 -3.82
N THR A 16 -4.19 -54.34 -3.16
CA THR A 16 -4.91 -53.17 -3.67
C THR A 16 -4.08 -52.56 -4.80
N ALA A 17 -4.58 -52.62 -6.03
CA ALA A 17 -3.96 -51.94 -7.16
C ALA A 17 -4.05 -50.41 -6.95
N PRO A 18 -2.98 -49.63 -7.18
CA PRO A 18 -3.05 -48.18 -7.07
C PRO A 18 -3.96 -47.63 -8.18
N ILE A 19 -4.94 -46.83 -7.77
CA ILE A 19 -5.80 -46.03 -8.66
C ILE A 19 -4.89 -45.17 -9.52
N GLN A 20 -4.81 -45.45 -10.82
CA GLN A 20 -4.10 -44.61 -11.76
C GLN A 20 -4.80 -43.26 -11.81
N LYS A 21 -4.16 -42.22 -11.26
CA LYS A 21 -4.58 -40.83 -11.48
C LYS A 21 -4.48 -40.59 -12.98
N ARG A 22 -5.62 -40.56 -13.67
CA ARG A 22 -5.69 -39.98 -15.02
C ARG A 22 -5.16 -38.56 -14.91
N ALA A 23 -3.97 -38.31 -15.45
CA ALA A 23 -3.49 -36.97 -15.68
C ALA A 23 -4.47 -36.32 -16.64
N PHE A 24 -5.31 -35.40 -16.14
CA PHE A 24 -5.96 -34.44 -17.02
C PHE A 24 -4.83 -33.58 -17.59
N ALA A 25 -4.32 -33.97 -18.75
CA ALA A 25 -3.54 -33.07 -19.57
C ALA A 25 -4.48 -31.92 -19.93
N SER A 26 -4.42 -30.83 -19.18
CA SER A 26 -5.06 -29.58 -19.55
C SER A 26 -4.27 -29.03 -20.73
N ALA A 27 -4.60 -29.49 -21.93
CA ALA A 27 -4.30 -28.78 -23.15
C ALA A 27 -5.07 -27.46 -23.07
N VAL A 28 -4.45 -26.44 -22.46
CA VAL A 28 -4.84 -25.06 -22.68
C VAL A 28 -4.31 -24.74 -24.07
N GLU A 29 -5.04 -25.21 -25.09
CA GLU A 29 -4.90 -24.71 -26.44
C GLU A 29 -5.19 -23.21 -26.38
N THR A 30 -4.19 -22.42 -26.74
CA THR A 30 -4.19 -20.96 -26.73
C THR A 30 -5.18 -20.46 -27.77
N ALA A 31 -6.47 -20.43 -27.42
CA ALA A 31 -7.47 -19.72 -28.19
C ALA A 31 -7.00 -18.25 -28.35
N PRO A 32 -7.05 -17.67 -29.57
CA PRO A 32 -6.69 -16.27 -29.74
C PRO A 32 -7.65 -15.44 -28.89
N LYS A 33 -7.13 -14.82 -27.82
CA LYS A 33 -7.92 -13.90 -26.99
C LYS A 33 -8.44 -12.80 -27.91
N ALA A 34 -9.75 -12.62 -27.96
CA ALA A 34 -10.45 -11.72 -28.90
C ALA A 34 -10.09 -10.23 -28.75
N PHE A 35 -9.24 -9.86 -27.80
CA PHE A 35 -8.81 -8.48 -27.55
C PHE A 35 -7.29 -8.40 -27.46
N PRO A 36 -6.66 -7.32 -27.99
CA PRO A 36 -5.23 -7.13 -27.86
C PRO A 36 -4.87 -7.12 -26.38
N THR A 37 -3.96 -8.02 -25.99
CA THR A 37 -3.46 -8.13 -24.61
C THR A 37 -2.37 -7.08 -24.36
N THR A 38 -1.81 -6.51 -25.42
CA THR A 38 -0.75 -5.51 -25.36
C THR A 38 -1.19 -4.16 -25.95
N ILE A 39 -0.50 -3.11 -25.53
CA ILE A 39 -0.58 -1.74 -26.04
C ILE A 39 0.83 -1.31 -26.44
N GLN A 40 0.98 -0.54 -27.51
CA GLN A 40 2.28 -0.11 -28.00
C GLN A 40 2.74 1.21 -27.37
N ALA A 41 4.03 1.31 -27.06
CA ALA A 41 4.68 2.55 -26.66
C ALA A 41 5.97 2.75 -27.47
N PHE A 42 6.38 4.00 -27.66
CA PHE A 42 7.68 4.29 -28.25
C PHE A 42 8.77 4.11 -27.20
N LEU A 43 9.77 3.30 -27.53
CA LEU A 43 11.05 3.27 -26.83
C LEU A 43 11.86 4.48 -27.31
N ARG A 44 12.26 5.33 -26.37
CA ARG A 44 12.96 6.57 -26.68
C ARG A 44 14.38 6.58 -26.15
N GLU A 45 15.25 7.28 -26.86
CA GLU A 45 16.59 7.59 -26.37
C GLU A 45 16.51 8.70 -25.30
N PHE A 46 17.27 8.57 -24.21
CA PHE A 46 17.21 9.49 -23.08
C PHE A 46 17.62 10.94 -23.41
N LYS A 47 18.64 11.12 -24.26
CA LYS A 47 19.24 12.44 -24.51
C LYS A 47 18.41 13.28 -25.46
N THR A 48 18.01 12.67 -26.58
CA THR A 48 17.39 13.31 -27.74
C THR A 48 15.87 13.16 -27.76
N ASN A 49 15.32 12.20 -26.99
CA ASN A 49 13.89 11.84 -26.99
C ASN A 49 13.37 11.36 -28.37
N GLU A 50 14.30 10.93 -29.22
CA GLU A 50 13.98 10.33 -30.51
C GLU A 50 13.43 8.90 -30.33
N PRO A 51 12.42 8.50 -31.12
CA PRO A 51 11.87 7.15 -31.07
C PRO A 51 12.84 6.16 -31.74
N VAL A 52 13.34 5.20 -30.96
CA VAL A 52 14.27 4.16 -31.43
C VAL A 52 13.49 2.97 -31.97
N SER A 53 12.52 2.48 -31.18
CA SER A 53 11.72 1.30 -31.53
C SER A 53 10.34 1.37 -30.88
N ILE A 54 9.48 0.41 -31.22
CA ILE A 54 8.15 0.26 -30.60
C ILE A 54 8.21 -0.94 -29.67
N ILE A 55 7.74 -0.76 -28.43
CA ILE A 55 7.65 -1.82 -27.43
C ILE A 55 6.19 -2.14 -27.12
N ASP A 56 5.91 -3.43 -26.95
CA ASP A 56 4.62 -3.93 -26.50
C ASP A 56 4.55 -3.93 -24.96
N LEU A 57 3.63 -3.15 -24.40
CA LEU A 57 3.31 -3.07 -22.98
C LEU A 57 2.06 -3.88 -22.65
N ASP A 58 1.99 -4.47 -21.45
CA ASP A 58 0.79 -5.20 -21.03
C ASP A 58 -0.40 -4.25 -20.79
N LYS A 59 -1.51 -4.51 -21.50
CA LYS A 59 -2.76 -3.76 -21.36
C LYS A 59 -3.33 -3.85 -19.94
N THR A 60 -3.08 -4.93 -19.20
CA THR A 60 -3.61 -5.04 -17.84
C THR A 60 -3.00 -4.02 -16.87
N VAL A 61 -1.79 -3.54 -17.16
CA VAL A 61 -1.04 -2.58 -16.33
C VAL A 61 -1.20 -1.15 -16.83
N PHE A 62 -1.11 -0.94 -18.15
CA PHE A 62 -1.09 0.39 -18.77
C PHE A 62 -2.41 0.78 -19.46
N GLY A 63 -3.37 -0.13 -19.56
CA GLY A 63 -4.69 0.08 -20.17
C GLY A 63 -5.86 -0.14 -19.21
N ALA A 64 -5.65 -0.01 -17.90
CA ALA A 64 -6.71 -0.11 -16.92
C ALA A 64 -7.64 1.12 -16.97
N PRO A 65 -8.96 0.97 -16.70
CA PRO A 65 -9.89 2.09 -16.71
C PRO A 65 -9.52 3.12 -15.63
N ILE A 66 -9.56 4.40 -16.00
CA ILE A 66 -9.18 5.50 -15.11
C ILE A 66 -10.23 5.64 -13.99
N ARG A 67 -9.82 5.32 -12.76
CA ARG A 67 -10.68 5.28 -11.57
C ARG A 67 -10.15 6.18 -10.46
N ARG A 68 -10.72 7.39 -10.37
CA ARG A 68 -10.32 8.42 -9.37
C ARG A 68 -10.59 8.00 -7.93
N ASP A 69 -11.63 7.20 -7.70
CA ASP A 69 -12.01 6.67 -6.40
C ASP A 69 -10.91 5.78 -5.79
N ILE A 70 -10.35 4.86 -6.59
CA ILE A 70 -9.28 3.96 -6.15
C ILE A 70 -7.98 4.74 -5.93
N LEU A 71 -7.64 5.66 -6.84
CA LEU A 71 -6.47 6.53 -6.68
C LEU A 71 -6.54 7.33 -5.37
N HIS A 72 -7.69 7.94 -5.07
CA HIS A 72 -7.87 8.70 -3.84
C HIS A 72 -7.68 7.83 -2.59
N ARG A 73 -8.27 6.62 -2.57
CA ARG A 73 -8.13 5.69 -1.43
C ARG A 73 -6.67 5.30 -1.19
N VAL A 74 -5.92 4.97 -2.24
CA VAL A 74 -4.50 4.60 -2.12
C VAL A 74 -3.67 5.79 -1.63
N VAL A 75 -3.92 6.99 -2.13
CA VAL A 75 -3.20 8.20 -1.69
C VAL A 75 -3.49 8.53 -0.21
N VAL A 76 -4.76 8.47 0.22
CA VAL A 76 -5.13 8.69 1.62
C VAL A 76 -4.46 7.65 2.52
N TRP A 77 -4.53 6.38 2.13
CA TRP A 77 -3.89 5.27 2.84
C TRP A 77 -2.37 5.48 3.02
N GLN A 78 -1.65 5.82 1.94
CA GLN A 78 -0.21 6.11 2.01
C GLN A 78 0.09 7.29 2.93
N ARG A 79 -0.70 8.37 2.84
CA ARG A 79 -0.50 9.57 3.65
C ARG A 79 -0.79 9.32 5.12
N ASP A 80 -1.78 8.50 5.43
CA ASP A 80 -2.12 8.12 6.80
C ASP A 80 -1.02 7.24 7.42
N ALA A 81 -0.46 6.30 6.66
CA ALA A 81 0.68 5.48 7.10
C ALA A 81 1.97 6.29 7.35
N MET A 82 2.17 7.40 6.62
CA MET A 82 3.32 8.29 6.82
C MET A 82 3.18 9.20 8.05
N ARG A 83 2.00 9.28 8.69
CA ARG A 83 1.79 10.15 9.86
C ARG A 83 2.37 9.52 11.12
N GLN A 84 3.16 10.29 11.85
CA GLN A 84 3.80 9.82 13.09
C GLN A 84 2.87 9.83 14.31
N GLY A 85 1.89 10.74 14.38
CA GLY A 85 0.91 10.78 15.46
C GLY A 85 1.46 11.06 16.86
N THR A 86 2.54 11.86 17.01
CA THR A 86 3.22 12.10 18.30
C THR A 86 2.61 13.22 19.15
N SER A 87 1.54 13.85 18.69
CA SER A 87 0.87 14.93 19.43
C SER A 87 0.34 14.43 20.77
N SER A 88 0.80 15.02 21.86
CA SER A 88 0.39 14.67 23.21
C SER A 88 0.05 15.92 24.03
N THR A 89 -1.04 15.84 24.76
CA THR A 89 -1.46 16.84 25.73
C THR A 89 -1.60 16.23 27.10
N LYS A 90 -1.40 17.04 28.15
CA LYS A 90 -1.57 16.61 29.53
C LYS A 90 -3.06 16.65 29.88
N GLY A 91 -3.60 15.50 30.26
CA GLY A 91 -4.92 15.43 30.89
C GLY A 91 -4.86 15.92 32.33
N ARG A 92 -6.00 16.03 33.01
CA ARG A 92 -6.07 16.44 34.42
C ARG A 92 -5.22 15.59 35.37
N ALA A 93 -4.99 14.32 35.03
CA ALA A 93 -4.16 13.40 35.81
C ALA A 93 -2.66 13.66 35.61
N ASP A 94 -2.26 14.08 34.40
CA ASP A 94 -0.86 14.26 33.98
C ASP A 94 -0.29 15.64 34.36
N VAL A 95 -1.17 16.61 34.63
CA VAL A 95 -0.78 17.95 35.04
C VAL A 95 -0.22 17.94 36.46
N ARG A 96 0.88 18.68 36.69
CA ARG A 96 1.48 18.85 38.01
C ARG A 96 0.56 19.69 38.90
N GLY A 97 0.16 19.15 40.05
CA GLY A 97 -0.68 19.86 41.02
C GLY A 97 -1.25 18.92 42.10
N SER A 98 -1.72 19.50 43.21
CA SER A 98 -2.34 18.74 44.29
C SER A 98 -3.75 18.29 43.91
N GLY A 99 -4.05 17.00 44.10
CA GLY A 99 -5.41 16.46 43.99
C GLY A 99 -6.29 16.76 45.20
N LYS A 100 -5.79 17.54 46.19
CA LYS A 100 -6.55 17.96 47.35
C LYS A 100 -7.67 18.90 46.91
N LYS A 101 -8.83 18.73 47.52
CA LYS A 101 -9.96 19.63 47.34
C LYS A 101 -9.60 21.07 47.71
N ILE A 102 -9.83 22.01 46.80
CA ILE A 102 -9.46 23.44 46.98
C ILE A 102 -10.34 24.17 48.00
N ALA A 103 -11.60 23.75 48.11
CA ALA A 103 -12.63 24.45 48.88
C ALA A 103 -13.48 23.47 49.70
N PRO A 104 -14.04 23.89 50.85
CA PRO A 104 -15.07 23.09 51.52
C PRO A 104 -16.29 22.90 50.60
N GLN A 105 -17.05 21.83 50.81
CA GLN A 105 -18.20 21.49 49.96
C GLN A 105 -19.32 22.54 50.01
N LYS A 106 -19.43 23.25 51.14
CA LYS A 106 -20.45 24.25 51.45
C LYS A 106 -19.84 25.39 52.28
N GLY A 107 -20.57 26.50 52.44
CA GLY A 107 -20.17 27.63 53.29
C GLY A 107 -19.27 28.69 52.64
N ARG A 108 -18.85 28.50 51.38
CA ARG A 108 -17.95 29.45 50.66
C ARG A 108 -18.67 30.51 49.82
N GLY A 109 -19.95 30.34 49.50
CA GLY A 109 -20.71 31.27 48.64
C GLY A 109 -20.25 31.36 47.17
N LYS A 110 -19.35 30.47 46.73
CA LYS A 110 -18.86 30.36 45.33
C LYS A 110 -19.18 28.99 44.73
N ALA A 111 -19.01 28.85 43.42
CA ALA A 111 -19.13 27.56 42.73
C ALA A 111 -18.27 26.47 43.39
N ARG A 112 -18.82 25.25 43.48
CA ARG A 112 -18.11 24.12 44.09
C ARG A 112 -16.87 23.78 43.28
N GLN A 113 -15.73 23.66 43.96
CA GLN A 113 -14.48 23.27 43.33
C GLN A 113 -13.99 21.96 43.92
N GLY A 114 -13.53 21.08 43.04
CA GLY A 114 -12.85 19.85 43.39
C GLY A 114 -11.34 20.06 43.39
N ASP A 115 -10.71 19.42 42.41
CA ASP A 115 -9.28 19.40 42.15
C ASP A 115 -8.83 20.64 41.36
N GLY A 116 -7.64 21.16 41.68
CA GLY A 116 -7.03 22.31 41.01
C GLY A 116 -6.60 22.08 39.57
N LYS A 117 -6.53 20.82 39.15
CA LYS A 117 -6.11 20.42 37.80
C LYS A 117 -7.27 20.26 36.81
N ALA A 118 -8.48 20.65 37.21
CA ALA A 118 -9.66 20.51 36.38
C ALA A 118 -9.58 21.41 35.12
N PRO A 119 -10.16 21.02 33.97
CA PRO A 119 -9.98 21.72 32.69
C PRO A 119 -10.46 23.17 32.67
N HIS A 120 -11.47 23.49 33.48
CA HIS A 120 -12.01 24.84 33.61
C HIS A 120 -11.15 25.77 34.49
N MET A 121 -10.16 25.20 35.19
CA MET A 121 -9.23 25.98 36.01
C MET A 121 -8.01 26.43 35.21
N THR A 122 -7.45 27.57 35.59
CA THR A 122 -6.21 28.10 35.00
C THR A 122 -5.05 27.13 35.26
N GLY A 123 -4.38 26.70 34.19
CA GLY A 123 -3.30 25.69 34.27
C GLY A 123 -3.79 24.25 34.47
N GLY A 124 -5.10 24.00 34.34
CA GLY A 124 -5.69 22.66 34.36
C GLY A 124 -5.37 21.84 33.11
N GLY A 125 -5.63 20.54 33.18
CA GLY A 125 -5.41 19.63 32.04
C GLY A 125 -6.49 19.75 30.96
N ILE A 126 -6.12 19.46 29.71
CA ILE A 126 -7.05 19.51 28.57
C ILE A 126 -7.93 18.24 28.57
N ALA A 127 -9.26 18.39 28.47
CA ALA A 127 -10.19 17.26 28.55
C ALA A 127 -10.14 16.34 27.31
N PHE A 128 -10.24 16.92 26.11
CA PHE A 128 -10.22 16.19 24.83
C PHE A 128 -9.05 16.65 23.95
N GLY A 129 -7.86 16.68 24.55
CA GLY A 129 -6.65 17.02 23.82
C GLY A 129 -6.10 15.82 23.04
N PRO A 130 -5.27 16.05 22.01
CA PRO A 130 -4.66 14.97 21.26
C PRO A 130 -3.77 14.11 22.16
N LYS A 131 -3.82 12.80 21.93
CA LYS A 131 -2.93 11.81 22.53
C LYS A 131 -2.19 11.07 21.40
N PRO A 132 -0.98 10.56 21.68
CA PRO A 132 -0.24 9.79 20.69
C PRO A 132 -1.05 8.58 20.24
N ARG A 133 -1.20 8.42 18.94
CA ARG A 133 -1.99 7.34 18.34
C ARG A 133 -1.47 7.02 16.95
N ASP A 134 -1.73 5.80 16.53
CA ASP A 134 -1.52 5.43 15.15
C ASP A 134 -2.66 6.00 14.28
N HIS A 135 -2.29 6.54 13.13
CA HIS A 135 -3.21 7.06 12.11
C HIS A 135 -3.35 6.10 10.93
N SER A 136 -2.56 5.03 10.89
CA SER A 136 -2.56 4.07 9.80
C SER A 136 -3.96 3.48 9.57
N THR A 137 -4.31 3.32 8.30
CA THR A 137 -5.54 2.66 7.86
C THR A 137 -5.17 1.41 7.08
N GLU A 138 -6.03 0.40 7.07
CA GLU A 138 -5.81 -0.81 6.30
C GLU A 138 -6.47 -0.71 4.92
N LEU A 139 -5.77 -1.19 3.89
CA LEU A 139 -6.29 -1.27 2.54
C LEU A 139 -5.92 -2.64 1.93
N PRO A 140 -6.87 -3.40 1.34
CA PRO A 140 -6.55 -4.70 0.75
C PRO A 140 -5.49 -4.59 -0.34
N ARG A 141 -4.53 -5.53 -0.35
CA ARG A 141 -3.41 -5.55 -1.31
C ARG A 141 -3.85 -5.44 -2.77
N LYS A 142 -4.91 -6.14 -3.16
CA LYS A 142 -5.47 -6.08 -4.53
C LYS A 142 -5.91 -4.66 -4.93
N VAL A 143 -6.38 -3.85 -3.98
CA VAL A 143 -6.79 -2.46 -4.22
C VAL A 143 -5.56 -1.56 -4.36
N GLN A 144 -4.50 -1.81 -3.60
CA GLN A 144 -3.23 -1.10 -3.74
C GLN A 144 -2.61 -1.35 -5.13
N GLU A 145 -2.53 -2.62 -5.54
CA GLU A 145 -2.03 -3.02 -6.86
C GLU A 145 -2.89 -2.42 -7.99
N LEU A 146 -4.22 -2.45 -7.85
CA LEU A 146 -5.12 -1.83 -8.80
C LEU A 146 -4.88 -0.31 -8.90
N GLY A 147 -4.67 0.37 -7.78
CA GLY A 147 -4.38 1.81 -7.78
C GLY A 147 -3.09 2.15 -8.53
N LEU A 148 -2.05 1.34 -8.39
CA LEU A 148 -0.80 1.51 -9.14
C LEU A 148 -1.03 1.35 -10.65
N ARG A 149 -1.76 0.31 -11.07
CA ARG A 149 -2.11 0.08 -12.50
C ARG A 149 -2.91 1.26 -13.07
N VAL A 150 -3.91 1.74 -12.32
CA VAL A 150 -4.72 2.89 -12.72
C VAL A 150 -3.86 4.15 -12.84
N ALA A 151 -2.89 4.37 -11.93
CA ALA A 151 -1.98 5.52 -11.99
C ALA A 151 -1.08 5.47 -13.23
N LEU A 152 -0.47 4.33 -13.53
CA LEU A 152 0.36 4.14 -14.71
C LEU A 152 -0.45 4.28 -16.00
N SER A 153 -1.65 3.68 -16.04
CA SER A 153 -2.57 3.81 -17.18
C SER A 153 -2.99 5.26 -17.41
N ALA A 154 -3.27 6.02 -16.35
CA ALA A 154 -3.59 7.44 -16.46
C ALA A 154 -2.41 8.27 -17.00
N LYS A 155 -1.17 7.95 -16.60
CA LYS A 155 0.04 8.62 -17.11
C LYS A 155 0.30 8.30 -18.57
N TYR A 156 0.09 7.05 -18.97
CA TYR A 156 0.17 6.63 -20.36
C TYR A 156 -0.89 7.33 -21.22
N ALA A 157 -2.16 7.34 -20.78
CA ALA A 157 -3.26 7.98 -21.51
C ALA A 157 -3.15 9.51 -21.63
N GLN A 158 -2.29 10.15 -20.83
CA GLN A 158 -2.03 11.59 -20.85
C GLN A 158 -0.72 11.93 -21.59
N ASP A 159 -0.07 10.96 -22.23
CA ASP A 159 1.24 11.10 -22.89
C ASP A 159 2.35 11.60 -21.94
N GLN A 160 2.21 11.36 -20.63
CA GLN A 160 3.16 11.75 -19.59
C GLN A 160 4.12 10.63 -19.19
N LEU A 161 3.88 9.41 -19.66
CA LEU A 161 4.75 8.27 -19.45
C LEU A 161 5.69 8.13 -20.65
N ILE A 162 6.99 8.21 -20.39
CA ILE A 162 8.02 8.02 -21.41
C ILE A 162 8.82 6.77 -21.05
N VAL A 163 8.91 5.84 -21.99
CA VAL A 163 9.71 4.63 -21.86
C VAL A 163 11.06 4.87 -22.50
N VAL A 164 12.12 4.67 -21.72
CA VAL A 164 13.50 4.91 -22.12
C VAL A 164 14.26 3.59 -22.07
N GLU A 165 15.14 3.35 -23.04
CA GLU A 165 15.92 2.12 -23.13
C GLU A 165 16.98 2.02 -22.03
N THR A 166 17.90 2.97 -21.99
CA THR A 166 19.02 2.97 -21.06
C THR A 166 19.27 4.38 -20.52
N LEU A 167 19.47 4.47 -19.21
CA LEU A 167 19.85 5.71 -18.52
C LEU A 167 21.36 5.78 -18.21
N GLN A 168 22.08 4.67 -18.42
CA GLN A 168 23.48 4.48 -18.02
C GLN A 168 24.48 5.21 -18.94
N ASP A 169 24.06 5.65 -20.13
CA ASP A 169 24.95 6.27 -21.13
C ASP A 169 25.21 7.77 -20.89
N LEU A 170 25.21 8.21 -19.63
CA LEU A 170 25.70 9.52 -19.25
C LEU A 170 27.24 9.44 -19.15
N PRO A 171 27.99 10.04 -20.08
CA PRO A 171 29.46 9.92 -20.12
C PRO A 171 30.15 10.57 -18.91
N THR A 172 29.45 11.40 -18.15
CA THR A 172 29.99 12.03 -16.94
C THR A 172 28.91 12.11 -15.86
N PRO A 173 29.18 11.72 -14.60
CA PRO A 173 28.21 11.76 -13.51
C PRO A 173 28.06 13.18 -12.95
N LYS A 174 27.58 14.13 -13.77
CA LYS A 174 27.37 15.54 -13.39
C LYS A 174 25.88 15.87 -13.32
N THR A 175 25.43 16.32 -12.15
CA THR A 175 24.04 16.72 -11.91
C THR A 175 23.59 17.89 -12.78
N ARG A 176 24.51 18.80 -13.12
CA ARG A 176 24.25 19.94 -14.02
C ARG A 176 23.84 19.48 -15.42
N GLU A 177 24.54 18.49 -15.97
CA GLU A 177 24.28 17.96 -17.32
C GLU A 177 22.94 17.23 -17.35
N LEU A 178 22.65 16.42 -16.32
CA LEU A 178 21.36 15.75 -16.18
C LEU A 178 20.21 16.75 -16.11
N LYS A 179 20.33 17.82 -15.30
CA LYS A 179 19.31 18.87 -15.22
C LYS A 179 19.08 19.54 -16.58
N GLN A 180 20.16 19.86 -17.31
CA GLN A 180 20.06 20.51 -18.62
C GLN A 180 19.33 19.63 -19.65
N ILE A 181 19.61 18.32 -19.67
CA ILE A 181 18.91 17.35 -20.53
C ILE A 181 17.43 17.31 -20.15
N LEU A 182 17.10 17.20 -18.86
CA LEU A 182 15.70 17.15 -18.42
C LEU A 182 14.91 18.42 -18.80
N ASP A 183 15.52 19.59 -18.61
CA ASP A 183 14.88 20.88 -18.91
C ASP A 183 14.69 21.08 -20.43
N THR A 184 15.69 20.71 -21.24
CA THR A 184 15.68 20.93 -22.71
C THR A 184 14.80 19.92 -23.44
N THR A 185 14.93 18.64 -23.08
CA THR A 185 14.37 17.53 -23.86
C THR A 185 12.94 17.18 -23.44
N TYR A 186 12.63 17.24 -22.14
CA TYR A 186 11.33 16.80 -21.60
C TYR A 186 10.42 17.95 -21.16
N GLY A 187 10.95 19.15 -20.92
CA GLY A 187 10.18 20.38 -20.70
C GLY A 187 9.22 20.39 -19.49
N SER A 188 9.25 19.36 -18.64
CA SER A 188 8.38 19.24 -17.46
C SER A 188 9.03 19.90 -16.25
N PRO A 189 8.26 20.65 -15.42
CA PRO A 189 8.80 21.28 -14.23
C PRO A 189 9.25 20.26 -13.16
N ARG A 190 8.71 19.04 -13.21
CA ARG A 190 9.07 17.94 -12.30
C ARG A 190 9.04 16.62 -13.06
N THR A 191 10.12 15.86 -12.93
CA THR A 191 10.28 14.55 -13.57
C THR A 191 10.64 13.52 -12.51
N LEU A 192 9.94 12.39 -12.53
CA LEU A 192 10.28 11.21 -11.73
C LEU A 192 10.93 10.19 -12.67
N VAL A 193 12.15 9.79 -12.34
CA VAL A 193 12.87 8.72 -13.05
C VAL A 193 12.79 7.46 -12.19
N ILE A 194 12.40 6.35 -12.81
CA ILE A 194 12.33 5.03 -12.18
C ILE A 194 13.41 4.18 -12.87
N ILE A 195 14.33 3.64 -12.08
CA ILE A 195 15.47 2.81 -12.52
C ILE A 195 15.26 1.38 -12.01
#